data_AF-A0A3M7PKF5-F1
#
_entry.id   AF-A0A3M7PKF5-F1
#
_cell.length_a   1.000
_cell.length_b   1.000
_cell.length_c   1.000
_cell.angle_alpha   90.00
_cell.angle_beta   90.00
_cell.angle_gamma   90.00
#
_symmetry.space_group_name_H-M   'P 1'
#
loop_
_entity.id
_entity.type
_entity.pdbx_description
1 polymer ?
#
loop_
_entity_poly.entity_id
_entity_poly.type
_entity_poly.pdbx_seq_one_letter_code
_entity_poly.pdbx_strand_id
1 'polypeptide(L)'
;MIHEKSSNGFIISFFRQIKPYKSIKLTTEALRIQNTPNAGGSSVESEALSFEFFKKFFNAELLCTEMEVSYFPQGGSITDYVLTIFGKRIGVSVTRAMKKNFQEYTIEDADILLRKKLKGINQSSKNTLLKWHKQILHVWAFDDNSVDLLLIAWSEIDTHLKSNTVLVVTLATKSQELFVNQKIGKKCLVVN
;
A
#
# COMPACT_ATOMS: atom_id res chain seq x y z
N MET A 1 9.86 -10.63 12.42
CA MET A 1 11.23 -10.99 12.02
C MET A 1 11.28 -10.88 10.51
N ILE A 2 12.06 -9.95 9.95
CA ILE A 2 12.18 -9.76 8.50
C ILE A 2 13.22 -10.80 8.04
N HIS A 3 12.79 -11.80 7.27
CA HIS A 3 13.70 -12.74 6.64
C HIS A 3 14.10 -12.18 5.28
N GLU A 4 15.37 -11.79 5.14
CA GLU A 4 15.90 -11.23 3.89
C GLU A 4 16.06 -12.32 2.83
N LYS A 5 15.10 -12.41 1.91
CA LYS A 5 15.40 -12.69 0.49
C LYS A 5 15.41 -11.34 -0.23
N SER A 6 16.43 -10.53 0.02
CA SER A 6 16.63 -9.24 -0.65
C SER A 6 17.17 -9.49 -2.05
N SER A 7 16.33 -9.31 -3.07
CA SER A 7 16.76 -9.23 -4.45
C SER A 7 16.24 -7.92 -5.05
N ASN A 8 17.17 -7.06 -5.48
CA ASN A 8 16.91 -5.90 -6.35
C ASN A 8 15.68 -5.03 -5.96
N GLY A 9 15.61 -4.60 -4.70
CA GLY A 9 14.53 -3.73 -4.22
C GLY A 9 13.22 -4.44 -3.86
N PHE A 10 13.21 -5.77 -3.74
CA PHE A 10 12.11 -6.57 -3.21
C PHE A 10 12.34 -6.93 -1.73
N ILE A 11 11.38 -6.62 -0.86
CA ILE A 11 11.43 -6.88 0.58
C ILE A 11 10.21 -7.70 0.98
N ILE A 12 10.42 -8.82 1.67
CA ILE A 12 9.35 -9.63 2.25
C ILE A 12 9.21 -9.32 3.73
N SER A 13 7.97 -9.12 4.17
CA SER A 13 7.61 -8.93 5.57
C SER A 13 6.38 -9.77 5.94
N PHE A 14 6.10 -9.88 7.24
CA PHE A 14 5.02 -10.73 7.75
C PHE A 14 4.16 -9.94 8.73
N PHE A 15 2.85 -10.00 8.53
CA PHE A 15 1.85 -9.49 9.44
C PHE A 15 0.92 -10.63 9.84
N ARG A 16 0.84 -10.89 11.15
CA ARG A 16 -0.09 -11.87 11.70
C ARG A 16 -1.10 -11.14 12.57
N GLN A 17 -2.34 -11.13 12.11
CA GLN A 17 -3.40 -10.51 12.87
C GLN A 17 -3.83 -11.41 14.04
N ILE A 18 -3.77 -10.83 15.25
CA ILE A 18 -4.17 -11.50 16.51
C ILE A 18 -5.52 -10.96 17.01
N LYS A 19 -5.87 -9.73 16.65
CA LYS A 19 -7.14 -9.07 17.00
C LYS A 19 -7.84 -8.57 15.74
N PRO A 20 -9.18 -8.58 15.67
CA PRO A 20 -9.91 -7.94 14.59
C PRO A 20 -9.47 -6.48 14.39
N TYR A 21 -9.56 -5.97 13.17
CA TYR A 21 -9.05 -4.66 12.76
C TYR A 21 -9.65 -3.55 13.61
N LYS A 22 -10.96 -3.63 13.86
CA LYS A 22 -11.70 -2.70 14.73
C LYS A 22 -11.19 -2.65 16.18
N SER A 23 -10.44 -3.65 16.61
CA SER A 23 -9.83 -3.74 17.94
C SER A 23 -8.33 -3.43 17.95
N ILE A 24 -7.73 -3.15 16.79
CA ILE A 24 -6.35 -2.69 16.69
C ILE A 24 -6.30 -1.23 17.14
N LYS A 25 -5.44 -0.93 18.12
CA LYS A 25 -5.17 0.44 18.55
C LYS A 25 -4.15 1.08 17.61
N LEU A 26 -4.65 1.72 16.57
CA LEU A 26 -3.86 2.50 15.62
C LEU A 26 -3.22 3.72 16.29
N THR A 27 -2.08 4.15 15.77
CA THR A 27 -1.48 5.46 16.09
C THR A 27 -2.37 6.60 15.61
N THR A 28 -2.19 7.79 16.20
CA THR A 28 -2.92 9.00 15.81
C THR A 28 -2.76 9.30 14.32
N GLU A 29 -1.58 9.09 13.78
CA GLU A 29 -1.26 9.32 12.37
C GLU A 29 -1.90 8.26 11.45
N ALA A 30 -1.93 6.99 11.86
CA ALA A 30 -2.69 5.95 11.13
C ALA A 30 -4.20 6.24 11.16
N LEU A 31 -4.73 6.70 12.29
CA LEU A 31 -6.12 7.15 12.41
C LEU A 31 -6.39 8.37 11.52
N ARG A 32 -5.42 9.28 11.36
CA ARG A 32 -5.55 10.40 10.42
C ARG A 32 -5.68 9.92 8.99
N ILE A 33 -4.87 8.96 8.54
CA ILE A 33 -5.02 8.34 7.21
C ILE A 33 -6.41 7.71 7.08
N GLN A 34 -6.86 6.97 8.11
CA GLN A 34 -8.16 6.32 8.10
C GLN A 34 -9.35 7.29 7.98
N ASN A 35 -9.26 8.45 8.65
CA ASN A 35 -10.39 9.37 8.80
C ASN A 35 -10.36 10.53 7.79
N THR A 36 -9.27 10.71 7.05
CA THR A 36 -9.19 11.72 6.00
C THR A 36 -9.89 11.20 4.74
N PRO A 37 -10.74 12.00 4.08
CA PRO A 37 -11.31 11.60 2.80
C PRO A 37 -10.21 11.22 1.81
N ASN A 38 -10.32 10.03 1.21
CA ASN A 38 -9.48 9.62 0.09
C ASN A 38 -10.09 10.11 -1.23
N ALA A 39 -9.31 10.09 -2.32
CA ALA A 39 -9.75 10.45 -3.67
C ALA A 39 -10.75 9.44 -4.28
N GLY A 40 -11.35 8.60 -3.44
CA GLY A 40 -12.20 7.47 -3.79
C GLY A 40 -11.45 6.13 -3.68
N GLY A 41 -12.08 5.13 -3.08
CA GLY A 41 -11.52 3.79 -2.98
C GLY A 41 -11.97 3.03 -1.74
N SER A 42 -11.70 1.73 -1.72
CA SER A 42 -12.07 0.81 -0.64
C SER A 42 -10.84 0.25 0.09
N SER A 43 -9.74 1.01 0.10
CA SER A 43 -8.43 0.58 0.62
C SER A 43 -7.99 1.32 1.89
N VAL A 44 -8.86 2.14 2.48
CA VAL A 44 -8.60 2.96 3.69
C VAL A 44 -7.96 2.15 4.82
N GLU A 45 -8.53 0.98 5.14
CA GLU A 45 -8.00 0.12 6.22
C GLU A 45 -6.59 -0.42 5.90
N SER A 46 -6.36 -0.79 4.64
CA SER A 46 -5.06 -1.28 4.18
C SER A 46 -3.98 -0.18 4.13
N GLU A 47 -4.37 1.06 3.87
CA GLU A 47 -3.48 2.23 3.90
C GLU A 47 -3.11 2.62 5.33
N ALA A 48 -4.08 2.67 6.23
CA ALA A 48 -3.86 2.95 7.65
C ALA A 48 -2.95 1.90 8.29
N LEU A 49 -3.18 0.60 8.04
CA LEU A 49 -2.29 -0.45 8.52
C LEU A 49 -0.92 -0.44 7.84
N SER A 50 -0.85 -0.04 6.58
CA SER A 50 0.43 0.14 5.87
C SER A 50 1.29 1.19 6.57
N PHE A 51 0.71 2.33 6.91
CA PHE A 51 1.41 3.35 7.69
C PHE A 51 1.75 2.87 9.10
N GLU A 52 0.82 2.22 9.79
CA GLU A 52 1.04 1.67 11.14
C GLU A 52 2.23 0.70 11.15
N PHE A 53 2.36 -0.13 10.11
CA PHE A 53 3.54 -1.00 9.91
C PHE A 53 4.82 -0.16 9.88
N PHE A 54 4.93 0.83 8.99
CA PHE A 54 6.15 1.65 8.92
C PHE A 54 6.41 2.47 10.18
N LYS A 55 5.36 2.96 10.85
CA LYS A 55 5.47 3.64 12.15
C LYS A 55 6.07 2.74 13.21
N LYS A 56 5.60 1.50 13.34
CA LYS A 56 6.05 0.57 14.38
C LYS A 56 7.43 -0.01 14.11
N PHE A 57 7.76 -0.29 12.85
CA PHE A 57 9.03 -0.93 12.51
C PHE A 57 10.17 0.06 12.25
N PHE A 58 9.87 1.26 11.75
CA PHE A 58 10.89 2.22 11.31
C PHE A 58 10.74 3.60 11.95
N ASN A 59 9.86 3.74 12.96
CA ASN A 59 9.52 5.01 13.58
C ASN A 59 9.16 6.09 12.54
N ALA A 60 8.43 5.69 11.50
CA ALA A 60 8.05 6.60 10.43
C ALA A 60 7.17 7.76 10.93
N GLU A 61 7.26 8.92 10.30
CA GLU A 61 6.42 10.08 10.61
C GLU A 61 5.56 10.44 9.41
N LEU A 62 4.24 10.62 9.60
CA LEU A 62 3.34 11.00 8.52
C LEU A 62 3.59 12.46 8.13
N LEU A 63 3.86 12.70 6.86
CA LEU A 63 4.04 14.04 6.30
C LEU A 63 2.78 14.54 5.62
N CYS A 64 2.22 13.76 4.69
CA CYS A 64 1.01 14.10 3.94
C CYS A 64 0.13 12.87 3.74
N THR A 65 -1.18 13.03 3.79
CA THR A 65 -2.15 12.06 3.26
C THR A 65 -2.35 12.25 1.76
N GLU A 66 -3.04 11.32 1.09
CA GLU A 66 -3.29 11.33 -0.36
C GLU A 66 -3.72 12.70 -0.91
N MET A 67 -4.70 13.33 -0.26
CA MET A 67 -5.32 14.58 -0.71
C MET A 67 -4.52 15.85 -0.35
N GLU A 68 -3.47 15.71 0.46
CA GLU A 68 -2.62 16.82 0.87
C GLU A 68 -1.43 17.03 -0.07
N VAL A 69 -1.13 16.02 -0.91
CA VAL A 69 -0.07 16.14 -1.92
C VAL A 69 -0.60 16.89 -3.14
N SER A 70 0.08 17.97 -3.49
CA SER A 70 -0.25 18.75 -4.68
C SER A 70 0.47 18.22 -5.93
N TYR A 71 -0.26 18.10 -7.03
CA TYR A 71 0.24 17.62 -8.32
C TYR A 71 -0.04 18.63 -9.45
N PHE A 72 0.89 18.70 -10.41
CA PHE A 72 0.71 19.44 -11.65
C PHE A 72 1.31 18.68 -12.85
N PRO A 73 0.58 18.54 -13.98
CA PRO A 73 -0.82 18.90 -14.16
C PRO A 73 -1.77 18.07 -13.28
N GLN A 74 -2.99 18.57 -13.06
CA GLN A 74 -4.02 17.90 -12.28
C GLN A 74 -4.61 16.70 -13.05
N GLY A 75 -5.25 15.76 -12.33
CA GLY A 75 -6.00 14.64 -12.93
C GLY A 75 -5.19 13.37 -13.25
N GLY A 76 -3.99 13.22 -12.69
CA GLY A 76 -3.14 12.03 -12.85
C GLY A 76 -3.17 11.08 -11.64
N SER A 77 -2.31 10.05 -11.69
CA SER A 77 -2.08 9.15 -10.55
C SER A 77 -1.50 9.91 -9.35
N ILE A 78 -1.98 9.58 -8.15
CA ILE A 78 -1.52 10.14 -6.88
C ILE A 78 -1.00 9.03 -5.97
N THR A 79 -0.20 9.39 -4.98
CA THR A 79 0.32 8.48 -3.95
C THR A 79 -0.62 8.45 -2.75
N ASP A 80 -0.76 7.31 -2.08
CA ASP A 80 -1.72 7.14 -0.97
C ASP A 80 -1.30 7.94 0.28
N TYR A 81 -0.01 8.04 0.57
CA TYR A 81 0.53 8.96 1.58
C TYR A 81 2.03 9.19 1.41
N VAL A 82 2.56 10.21 2.09
CA VAL A 82 3.99 10.51 2.19
C VAL A 82 4.38 10.47 3.65
N LEU A 83 5.46 9.74 3.96
CA LEU A 83 6.03 9.68 5.29
C LEU A 83 7.51 10.09 5.28
N THR A 84 8.10 10.21 6.46
CA THR A 84 9.56 10.26 6.62
C THR A 84 10.05 9.04 7.38
N ILE A 85 11.12 8.43 6.88
CA ILE A 85 11.88 7.36 7.55
C ILE A 85 13.35 7.78 7.49
N PHE A 86 14.03 7.77 8.63
CA PHE A 86 15.45 8.18 8.73
C PHE A 86 15.75 9.55 8.11
N GLY A 87 14.84 10.52 8.29
CA GLY A 87 14.95 11.87 7.72
C GLY A 87 14.76 11.95 6.21
N LYS A 88 14.38 10.86 5.53
CA LYS A 88 14.09 10.83 4.10
C LYS A 88 12.58 10.81 3.88
N ARG A 89 12.09 11.73 3.05
CA ARG A 89 10.70 11.72 2.54
C ARG A 89 10.53 10.56 1.57
N ILE A 90 9.53 9.73 1.79
CA ILE A 90 9.20 8.57 0.97
C ILE A 90 7.73 8.66 0.58
N GLY A 91 7.43 8.63 -0.72
CA GLY A 91 6.07 8.40 -1.18
C GLY A 91 5.71 6.92 -1.00
N VAL A 92 4.47 6.64 -0.62
CA VAL A 92 3.99 5.28 -0.47
C VAL A 92 2.73 5.10 -1.28
N SER A 93 2.71 4.01 -2.04
CA SER A 93 1.51 3.47 -2.65
C SER A 93 1.17 2.11 -2.06
N VAL A 94 -0.11 1.84 -1.85
CA VAL A 94 -0.62 0.64 -1.21
C VAL A 94 -1.50 -0.13 -2.20
N THR A 95 -1.40 -1.45 -2.15
CA THR A 95 -2.29 -2.34 -2.88
C THR A 95 -2.38 -3.69 -2.21
N ARG A 96 -3.30 -4.52 -2.72
CA ARG A 96 -3.51 -5.90 -2.28
C ARG A 96 -3.25 -6.82 -3.46
N ALA A 97 -2.49 -7.89 -3.25
CA ALA A 97 -2.34 -8.99 -4.20
C ALA A 97 -3.41 -10.04 -3.88
N MET A 98 -4.52 -9.92 -4.59
CA MET A 98 -5.67 -10.83 -4.50
C MET A 98 -6.51 -10.68 -5.77
N LYS A 99 -7.30 -11.71 -6.08
CA LYS A 99 -8.37 -11.62 -7.07
C LYS A 99 -9.70 -11.38 -6.38
N LYS A 100 -10.65 -10.76 -7.09
CA LYS A 100 -12.03 -10.64 -6.60
C LYS A 100 -12.61 -12.03 -6.36
N ASN A 101 -13.46 -12.14 -5.34
CA ASN A 101 -14.11 -13.41 -4.95
C ASN A 101 -13.11 -14.54 -4.62
N PHE A 102 -11.87 -14.20 -4.24
CA PHE A 102 -10.84 -15.18 -3.86
C PHE A 102 -10.57 -16.25 -4.94
N GLN A 103 -10.71 -15.87 -6.20
CA GLN A 103 -10.23 -16.68 -7.31
C GLN A 103 -8.69 -16.82 -7.26
N GLU A 104 -8.17 -17.84 -7.93
CA GLU A 104 -6.75 -18.08 -8.06
C GLU A 104 -6.03 -16.84 -8.63
N TYR A 105 -5.01 -16.41 -7.91
CA TYR A 105 -4.13 -15.32 -8.27
C TYR A 105 -2.97 -15.88 -9.09
N THR A 106 -2.77 -15.40 -10.31
CA THR A 106 -1.76 -15.94 -11.24
C THR A 106 -0.55 -15.02 -11.42
N ILE A 107 0.47 -15.49 -12.12
CA ILE A 107 1.64 -14.68 -12.45
C ILE A 107 1.28 -13.49 -13.34
N GLU A 108 0.31 -13.65 -14.26
CA GLU A 108 -0.20 -12.57 -15.10
C GLU A 108 -0.92 -11.51 -14.27
N ASP A 109 -1.70 -11.94 -13.26
CA ASP A 109 -2.36 -11.00 -12.32
C ASP A 109 -1.31 -10.19 -11.54
N ALA A 110 -0.20 -10.80 -11.13
CA ALA A 110 0.92 -10.14 -10.48
C ALA A 110 1.65 -9.14 -11.40
N ASP A 111 1.96 -9.53 -12.63
CA ASP A 111 2.61 -8.65 -13.61
C ASP A 111 1.72 -7.43 -13.94
N ILE A 112 0.43 -7.65 -14.22
CA ILE A 112 -0.53 -6.58 -14.50
C ILE A 112 -0.63 -5.62 -13.30
N LEU A 113 -0.73 -6.16 -12.08
CA LEU A 113 -0.83 -5.37 -10.85
C LEU A 113 0.41 -4.48 -10.67
N LEU A 114 1.59 -5.08 -10.73
CA LEU A 114 2.86 -4.38 -10.50
C LEU A 114 3.12 -3.33 -11.58
N ARG A 115 2.96 -3.67 -12.87
CA ARG A 115 3.17 -2.71 -13.96
C ARG A 115 2.20 -1.54 -13.88
N LYS A 116 0.93 -1.79 -13.57
CA LYS A 116 -0.07 -0.73 -13.38
C LYS A 116 0.34 0.20 -12.24
N LYS A 117 0.71 -0.35 -11.08
CA LYS A 117 1.07 0.44 -9.90
C LYS A 117 2.37 1.21 -10.10
N LEU A 118 3.40 0.60 -10.69
CA LEU A 118 4.67 1.27 -10.99
C LEU A 118 4.52 2.41 -12.00
N LYS A 119 3.70 2.24 -13.05
CA LYS A 119 3.38 3.35 -13.98
C LYS A 119 2.73 4.52 -13.24
N GLY A 120 1.77 4.22 -12.35
CA GLY A 120 1.12 5.24 -11.52
C GLY A 120 2.10 5.95 -10.58
N ILE A 121 2.99 5.20 -9.91
CA ILE A 121 4.03 5.74 -9.02
C ILE A 121 5.01 6.63 -9.78
N ASN A 122 5.44 6.23 -10.98
CA ASN A 122 6.34 7.04 -11.79
C ASN A 122 5.65 8.33 -12.26
N GLN A 123 4.36 8.25 -12.62
CA GLN A 123 3.57 9.43 -12.97
C GLN A 123 3.38 10.37 -11.79
N SER A 124 3.01 9.87 -10.61
CA SER A 124 2.81 10.67 -9.40
C SER A 124 4.12 11.33 -8.95
N SER A 125 5.24 10.62 -9.04
CA SER A 125 6.59 11.15 -8.75
C SER A 125 7.02 12.26 -9.70
N LYS A 126 6.60 12.19 -10.97
CA LYS A 126 6.87 13.25 -11.95
C LYS A 126 6.04 14.49 -11.65
N ASN A 127 4.76 14.31 -11.33
CA ASN A 127 3.78 15.38 -11.23
C ASN A 127 3.72 16.04 -9.84
N THR A 128 4.24 15.39 -8.79
CA THR A 128 4.21 15.95 -7.43
C THR A 128 5.03 17.23 -7.32
N LEU A 129 4.45 18.22 -6.65
CA LEU A 129 5.14 19.43 -6.22
C LEU A 129 5.99 19.19 -4.96
N LEU A 130 5.68 18.14 -4.19
CA LEU A 130 6.46 17.70 -3.05
C LEU A 130 7.52 16.68 -3.48
N LYS A 131 8.81 17.01 -3.35
CA LYS A 131 9.90 16.08 -3.70
C LYS A 131 10.19 15.09 -2.57
N TRP A 132 10.02 13.81 -2.89
CA TRP A 132 10.47 12.67 -2.09
C TRP A 132 11.72 12.01 -2.67
N HIS A 133 12.47 11.33 -1.81
CA HIS A 133 13.77 10.75 -2.12
C HIS A 133 13.67 9.35 -2.72
N LYS A 134 12.61 8.62 -2.39
CA LYS A 134 12.36 7.21 -2.73
C LYS A 134 10.86 6.97 -2.76
N GLN A 135 10.47 5.87 -3.39
CA GLN A 135 9.10 5.37 -3.42
C GLN A 135 9.03 3.98 -2.79
N ILE A 136 7.92 3.69 -2.12
CA ILE A 136 7.56 2.34 -1.68
C ILE A 136 6.23 1.95 -2.32
N LEU A 137 6.20 0.79 -2.98
CA LEU A 137 4.97 0.07 -3.24
C LEU A 137 4.79 -0.98 -2.15
N HIS A 138 3.86 -0.77 -1.23
CA HIS A 138 3.51 -1.74 -0.20
C HIS A 138 2.35 -2.61 -0.68
N VAL A 139 2.60 -3.90 -0.83
CA VAL A 139 1.61 -4.91 -1.24
C VAL A 139 1.27 -5.80 -0.07
N TRP A 140 0.00 -5.83 0.32
CA TRP A 140 -0.53 -6.87 1.18
C TRP A 140 -0.77 -8.13 0.36
N ALA A 141 -0.06 -9.22 0.68
CA ALA A 141 -0.22 -10.52 0.03
C ALA A 141 -1.12 -11.42 0.88
N PHE A 142 -2.06 -12.10 0.21
CA PHE A 142 -3.07 -12.94 0.86
C PHE A 142 -2.50 -14.27 1.37
N ASP A 143 -1.61 -14.87 0.60
CA ASP A 143 -0.98 -16.17 0.85
C ASP A 143 0.47 -16.20 0.32
N ASP A 144 1.20 -17.27 0.65
CA ASP A 144 2.59 -17.46 0.23
C ASP A 144 2.73 -17.51 -1.30
N ASN A 145 1.78 -18.16 -1.98
CA ASN A 145 1.75 -18.22 -3.45
C ASN A 145 1.73 -16.82 -4.08
N SER A 146 0.92 -15.91 -3.54
CA SER A 146 0.87 -14.53 -4.00
C SER A 146 2.20 -13.80 -3.83
N VAL A 147 2.95 -14.10 -2.75
CA VAL A 147 4.30 -13.53 -2.53
C VAL A 147 5.27 -14.03 -3.59
N ASP A 148 5.28 -15.34 -3.85
CA ASP A 148 6.18 -15.96 -4.84
C ASP A 148 5.88 -15.45 -6.26
N LEU A 149 4.61 -15.33 -6.63
CA LEU A 149 4.20 -14.78 -7.93
C LEU A 149 4.58 -13.31 -8.09
N LEU A 150 4.45 -12.50 -7.03
CA LEU A 150 4.94 -11.11 -7.04
C LEU A 150 6.47 -11.04 -7.19
N LEU A 151 7.22 -11.97 -6.57
CA LEU A 151 8.67 -12.01 -6.70
C LEU A 151 9.10 -12.35 -8.13
N ILE A 152 8.47 -13.35 -8.75
CA ILE A 152 8.71 -13.72 -10.15
C ILE A 152 8.33 -12.55 -11.07
N ALA A 153 7.15 -11.96 -10.90
CA ALA A 153 6.74 -10.80 -11.71
C ALA A 153 7.71 -9.62 -11.53
N TRP A 154 8.18 -9.38 -10.29
CA TRP A 154 9.16 -8.34 -10.02
C TRP A 154 10.49 -8.60 -10.71
N SER A 155 11.00 -9.84 -10.80
CA SER A 155 12.28 -10.11 -11.47
C SER A 155 12.25 -9.71 -12.94
N GLU A 156 11.11 -9.92 -13.61
CA GLU A 156 10.93 -9.65 -15.05
C GLU A 156 10.62 -8.19 -15.40
N ILE A 157 10.30 -7.35 -14.41
CA ILE A 157 10.04 -5.93 -14.66
C ILE A 157 11.38 -5.19 -14.90
N ASP A 158 11.41 -4.37 -15.95
CA ASP A 158 12.57 -3.57 -16.31
C ASP A 158 12.93 -2.54 -15.22
N THR A 159 14.23 -2.25 -15.12
CA THR A 159 14.75 -1.32 -14.09
C THR A 159 14.27 0.11 -14.28
N HIS A 160 13.91 0.51 -15.50
CA HIS A 160 13.35 1.85 -15.76
C HIS A 160 11.94 1.99 -15.18
N LEU A 161 11.11 0.94 -15.25
CA LEU A 161 9.78 0.93 -14.65
C LEU A 161 9.85 0.82 -13.12
N LYS A 162 10.76 0.01 -12.57
CA LYS A 162 11.05 -0.02 -11.12
C LYS A 162 11.52 1.35 -10.63
N SER A 163 12.35 2.02 -11.42
CA SER A 163 12.85 3.36 -11.17
C SER A 163 13.41 3.47 -9.75
N ASN A 164 12.87 4.38 -8.95
CA ASN A 164 13.28 4.66 -7.59
C ASN A 164 12.36 4.01 -6.53
N THR A 165 11.70 2.91 -6.90
CA THR A 165 10.68 2.23 -6.09
C THR A 165 11.24 0.97 -5.45
N VAL A 166 11.00 0.81 -4.15
CA VAL A 166 11.17 -0.44 -3.40
C VAL A 166 9.81 -1.11 -3.28
N LEU A 167 9.76 -2.40 -3.58
CA LEU A 167 8.57 -3.22 -3.39
C LEU A 167 8.65 -3.89 -2.02
N VAL A 168 7.72 -3.54 -1.14
CA VAL A 168 7.54 -4.21 0.16
C VAL A 168 6.32 -5.11 0.05
N VAL A 169 6.50 -6.41 0.14
CA VAL A 169 5.41 -7.39 0.14
C VAL A 169 5.23 -7.92 1.55
N THR A 170 4.06 -7.68 2.14
CA THR A 170 3.74 -8.15 3.49
C THR A 170 2.71 -9.26 3.41
N LEU A 171 3.11 -10.47 3.78
CA LEU A 171 2.21 -11.61 3.92
C LEU A 171 1.28 -11.40 5.13
N ALA A 172 -0.01 -11.24 4.88
CA ALA A 172 -1.01 -10.91 5.89
C ALA A 172 -1.83 -12.15 6.29
N THR A 173 -1.34 -12.88 7.28
CA THR A 173 -2.00 -14.09 7.80
C THR A 173 -3.13 -13.73 8.77
N LYS A 174 -4.22 -14.52 8.76
CA LYS A 174 -5.43 -14.30 9.57
C LYS A 174 -6.10 -12.93 9.38
N SER A 175 -5.86 -12.28 8.24
CA SER A 175 -6.23 -10.89 8.01
C SER A 175 -7.23 -10.70 6.86
N GLN A 176 -8.22 -11.60 6.74
CA GLN A 176 -9.19 -11.59 5.62
C GLN A 176 -9.90 -10.23 5.45
N GLU A 177 -10.17 -9.52 6.55
CA GLU A 177 -10.82 -8.21 6.50
C GLU A 177 -10.00 -7.13 5.77
N LEU A 178 -8.66 -7.27 5.69
CA LEU A 178 -7.84 -6.40 4.83
C LEU A 178 -8.17 -6.55 3.35
N PHE A 179 -8.61 -7.74 2.95
CA PHE A 179 -8.85 -8.13 1.56
C PHE A 179 -10.32 -7.99 1.16
N VAL A 180 -11.23 -7.90 2.12
CA VAL A 180 -12.66 -7.67 1.84
C VAL A 180 -12.94 -6.17 1.86
N ASN A 181 -13.46 -5.64 0.75
CA ASN A 181 -13.96 -4.27 0.74
C ASN A 181 -15.23 -4.22 1.60
N GLN A 182 -15.13 -3.65 2.80
CA GLN A 182 -16.32 -3.30 3.58
C GLN A 182 -17.10 -2.23 2.80
N LYS A 183 -18.15 -2.63 2.06
CA LYS A 183 -19.17 -1.66 1.64
C LYS A 183 -19.78 -1.12 2.93
N ILE A 184 -19.45 0.13 3.28
CA ILE A 184 -20.22 0.87 4.27
C ILE A 184 -21.62 1.01 3.66
N GLY A 185 -22.52 0.09 4.02
CA GLY A 185 -23.93 0.29 3.81
C GLY A 185 -24.31 1.57 4.55
N LYS A 186 -24.70 2.62 3.81
CA LYS A 186 -25.44 3.73 4.39
C LYS A 186 -26.64 3.12 5.11
N LYS A 187 -26.61 3.03 6.44
CA LYS A 187 -27.86 2.91 7.20
C LYS A 187 -28.62 4.20 6.91
N CYS A 188 -29.64 4.11 6.07
CA CYS A 188 -30.73 5.07 6.12
C CYS A 188 -31.23 5.04 7.56
N LEU A 189 -30.98 6.10 8.31
CA LEU A 189 -31.75 6.41 9.49
C LEU A 189 -33.16 6.69 8.96
N VAL A 190 -34.03 5.70 9.04
CA VAL A 190 -35.47 5.95 9.07
C VAL A 190 -35.70 6.58 10.43
N VAL A 191 -35.78 7.91 10.44
CA VAL A 191 -36.38 8.64 11.55
C VAL A 191 -37.88 8.42 11.41
N ASN A 192 -38.49 7.96 12.51
CA ASN A 192 -39.90 7.56 12.64
C ASN A 192 -40.89 8.49 11.94
#